data_AF-A0A532AZJ5-F1
#
_entry.id   AF-A0A532AZJ5-F1
#
_cell.length_a   1.000
_cell.length_b   1.000
_cell.length_c   1.000
_cell.angle_alpha   90.00
_cell.angle_beta   90.00
_cell.angle_gamma   90.00
#
_symmetry.space_group_name_H-M   'P 1'
#
loop_
_entity.id
_entity.type
_entity.pdbx_description
1 polymer ?
#
loop_
_entity_poly.entity_id
_entity_poly.type
_entity_poly.pdbx_seq_one_letter_code
_entity_poly.pdbx_strand_id
1 'polypeptide(L)'
;MVLSRRGVVLGGLALVAVGATSNIAQAAAAKSFFAGTASDNNFVYRKTNFAKIDKRWHRQIVKYFSSEPVGTVVVDTRHHFLYVIMENKTAIRYGVGVGKDGFKWYGRATID
;
A
#
# COMPACT_ATOMS: atom_id res chain seq x y z
N MET A 1 21.15 -29.71 -41.23
CA MET A 1 20.91 -29.96 -39.80
C MET A 1 19.41 -29.97 -39.57
N VAL A 2 18.82 -31.15 -39.36
CA VAL A 2 17.35 -31.32 -39.30
C VAL A 2 16.90 -31.05 -37.86
N LEU A 3 16.23 -29.92 -37.62
CA LEU A 3 15.59 -29.65 -36.32
C LEU A 3 14.43 -30.63 -36.12
N SER A 4 14.60 -31.57 -35.20
CA SER A 4 13.58 -32.54 -34.83
C SER A 4 12.48 -31.85 -34.01
N ARG A 5 11.22 -32.16 -34.34
CA ARG A 5 9.99 -31.67 -33.69
C ARG A 5 9.97 -31.93 -32.17
N ARG A 6 10.81 -32.84 -31.68
CA ARG A 6 11.01 -33.13 -30.24
C ARG A 6 11.81 -32.04 -29.49
N GLY A 7 12.63 -31.25 -30.17
CA GLY A 7 13.42 -30.18 -29.53
C GLY A 7 12.59 -28.97 -29.10
N VAL A 8 11.47 -28.69 -29.77
CA VAL A 8 10.61 -27.52 -29.49
C VAL A 8 9.70 -27.75 -28.27
N VAL A 9 9.28 -28.99 -28.02
CA VAL A 9 8.40 -29.35 -26.89
C VAL A 9 9.14 -29.28 -25.54
N LEU A 10 10.43 -29.63 -25.51
CA LEU A 10 11.25 -29.53 -24.29
C LEU A 10 11.64 -28.08 -23.96
N GLY A 11 11.77 -27.19 -24.95
CA GLY A 11 12.00 -25.75 -24.71
C GLY A 11 10.75 -25.00 -24.23
N GLY A 12 9.57 -25.39 -24.70
CA GLY A 12 8.30 -24.75 -24.32
C GLY A 12 7.89 -24.99 -22.86
N LEU A 13 8.19 -26.16 -22.31
CA LEU A 13 7.87 -26.50 -20.91
C LEU A 13 8.73 -25.74 -19.89
N ALA A 14 9.98 -25.42 -20.22
CA ALA A 14 10.86 -24.67 -19.32
C ALA A 14 10.41 -23.20 -19.13
N LEU A 15 9.84 -22.58 -20.17
CA LEU A 15 9.36 -21.18 -20.09
C LEU A 15 8.02 -21.03 -19.36
N VAL A 16 7.14 -22.04 -19.41
CA VAL A 16 5.87 -22.02 -18.67
C VAL A 16 6.09 -22.24 -17.16
N ALA A 17 7.06 -23.07 -16.77
CA ALA A 17 7.37 -23.32 -15.37
C ALA A 17 7.93 -22.08 -14.63
N VAL A 18 8.66 -21.18 -15.31
CA VAL A 18 9.18 -19.94 -14.72
C VAL A 18 8.08 -18.88 -14.56
N GLY A 19 7.10 -18.82 -15.47
CA GLY A 19 5.98 -17.88 -15.38
C GLY A 19 4.96 -18.20 -14.29
N ALA A 20 4.82 -19.48 -13.90
CA ALA A 20 3.86 -19.90 -12.88
C ALA A 20 4.35 -19.66 -11.44
N THR A 21 5.67 -19.69 -11.20
CA THR A 21 6.23 -19.55 -9.84
C THR A 21 6.27 -18.10 -9.35
N SER A 22 6.41 -17.12 -10.25
CA SER A 22 6.38 -15.70 -9.91
C SER A 22 5.04 -15.26 -9.30
N ASN A 23 3.93 -15.74 -9.86
CA ASN A 23 2.57 -15.44 -9.39
C ASN A 23 2.28 -16.02 -8.00
N ILE A 24 2.78 -17.21 -7.70
CA ILE A 24 2.58 -17.88 -6.40
C ILE A 24 3.39 -17.18 -5.31
N ALA A 25 4.63 -16.77 -5.61
CA ALA A 25 5.48 -16.05 -4.66
C ALA A 25 4.90 -14.67 -4.28
N GLN A 26 4.35 -13.94 -5.25
CA GLN A 26 3.69 -12.65 -4.98
C GLN A 26 2.39 -12.80 -4.19
N ALA A 27 1.58 -13.82 -4.48
CA ALA A 27 0.37 -14.12 -3.71
C ALA A 27 0.69 -14.53 -2.26
N ALA A 28 1.78 -15.26 -2.03
CA ALA A 28 2.25 -15.61 -0.70
C ALA A 28 2.77 -14.39 0.08
N ALA A 29 3.50 -13.49 -0.59
CA ALA A 29 3.95 -12.24 0.01
C ALA A 29 2.77 -11.34 0.43
N ALA A 30 1.71 -11.26 -0.38
CA ALA A 30 0.49 -10.52 -0.05
C ALA A 30 -0.23 -11.06 1.20
N LYS A 31 -0.17 -12.38 1.47
CA LYS A 31 -0.71 -12.95 2.71
C LYS A 31 0.05 -12.50 3.97
N SER A 32 1.34 -12.20 3.85
CA SER A 32 2.19 -11.85 5.01
C SER A 32 1.87 -10.49 5.64
N PHE A 33 1.26 -9.57 4.87
CA PHE A 33 0.86 -8.24 5.33
C PHE A 33 -0.43 -8.24 6.16
N PHE A 34 -1.10 -9.37 6.31
CA PHE A 34 -2.32 -9.49 7.10
C PHE A 34 -2.13 -10.48 8.26
N ALA A 35 -2.52 -10.07 9.47
CA ALA A 35 -2.39 -10.84 10.70
C ALA A 35 -3.79 -11.20 11.25
N GLY A 36 -4.47 -12.12 10.56
CA GLY A 36 -5.81 -12.58 10.94
C GLY A 36 -6.93 -11.58 10.63
N THR A 37 -8.04 -11.71 11.35
CA THR A 37 -9.24 -10.88 11.20
C THR A 37 -9.62 -10.21 12.52
N ALA A 38 -10.34 -9.10 12.44
CA ALA A 38 -11.00 -8.44 13.55
C ALA A 38 -12.46 -8.19 13.17
N SER A 39 -13.32 -8.03 14.17
CA SER A 39 -14.73 -7.69 13.99
C SER A 39 -15.02 -6.36 14.65
N ASP A 40 -15.69 -5.47 13.94
CA ASP A 40 -16.21 -4.21 14.48
C ASP A 40 -17.63 -4.00 13.94
N ASN A 41 -18.59 -3.74 14.83
CA ASN A 41 -19.99 -3.53 14.50
C ASN A 41 -20.56 -4.52 13.46
N ASN A 42 -20.38 -5.82 13.70
CA ASN A 42 -20.74 -6.94 12.80
C ASN A 42 -20.01 -7.00 11.45
N PHE A 43 -19.01 -6.16 11.19
CA PHE A 43 -18.14 -6.23 10.02
C PHE A 43 -16.82 -6.90 10.36
N VAL A 44 -16.53 -8.02 9.69
CA VAL A 44 -15.24 -8.72 9.80
C VAL A 44 -14.28 -8.16 8.75
N TYR A 45 -13.15 -7.63 9.21
CA TYR A 45 -12.11 -7.08 8.36
C TYR A 45 -10.76 -7.76 8.62
N ARG A 46 -9.87 -7.72 7.63
CA ARG A 46 -8.51 -8.27 7.74
C ARG A 46 -7.65 -7.31 8.54
N LYS A 47 -6.94 -7.82 9.54
CA LYS A 47 -6.00 -7.00 10.33
C LYS A 47 -4.70 -6.84 9.57
N THR A 48 -4.16 -5.64 9.59
CA THR A 48 -2.82 -5.36 9.06
C THR A 48 -1.73 -5.90 10.00
N ASN A 49 -0.73 -6.57 9.43
CA ASN A 49 0.45 -6.99 10.16
C ASN A 49 1.48 -5.85 10.24
N PHE A 50 1.38 -5.01 11.26
CA PHE A 50 2.29 -3.88 11.44
C PHE A 50 3.76 -4.28 11.66
N ALA A 51 4.06 -5.54 12.03
CA ALA A 51 5.44 -6.02 12.18
C ALA A 51 6.17 -6.16 10.83
N LYS A 52 5.44 -6.30 9.72
CA LYS A 52 6.00 -6.34 8.36
C LYS A 52 6.12 -4.96 7.72
N ILE A 53 5.47 -3.96 8.29
CA ILE A 53 5.47 -2.59 7.76
C ILE A 53 6.55 -1.80 8.49
N ASP A 54 7.39 -1.10 7.72
CA ASP A 54 8.40 -0.20 8.28
C ASP A 54 7.75 0.84 9.21
N LYS A 55 8.35 1.04 10.39
CA LYS A 55 7.91 1.99 11.42
C LYS A 55 7.76 3.42 10.89
N ARG A 56 8.47 3.80 9.82
CA ARG A 56 8.29 5.10 9.16
C ARG A 56 6.85 5.33 8.69
N TRP A 57 6.13 4.28 8.31
CA TRP A 57 4.76 4.35 7.79
C TRP A 57 3.69 4.18 8.87
N HIS A 58 4.08 3.89 10.11
CA HIS A 58 3.15 3.78 11.21
C HIS A 58 2.57 5.16 11.57
N ARG A 59 1.40 5.13 12.21
CA ARG A 59 0.78 6.34 12.76
C ARG A 59 1.69 6.97 13.81
N GLN A 60 2.04 8.24 13.63
CA GLN A 60 2.95 8.95 14.52
C GLN A 60 2.50 10.39 14.74
N ILE A 61 2.66 10.90 15.96
CA ILE A 61 2.49 12.32 16.26
C ILE A 61 3.80 13.02 15.93
N VAL A 62 3.74 14.04 15.09
CA VAL A 62 4.91 14.81 14.64
C VAL A 62 4.67 16.30 14.82
N LYS A 63 5.75 17.06 15.02
CA LYS A 63 5.68 18.52 14.91
C LYS A 63 5.35 18.88 13.47
N TYR A 64 4.34 19.72 13.29
CA TYR A 64 3.87 20.11 11.98
C TYR A 64 3.33 21.54 12.05
N PHE A 65 3.94 22.41 11.24
CA PHE A 65 3.56 23.82 11.16
C PHE A 65 2.74 24.00 9.89
N SER A 66 1.44 24.24 10.06
CA SER A 66 0.50 24.46 8.97
C SER A 66 -0.27 25.76 9.21
N SER A 67 -0.70 26.40 8.14
CA SER A 67 -1.65 27.51 8.17
C SER A 67 -3.11 27.05 8.20
N GLU A 68 -3.36 25.77 7.90
CA GLU A 68 -4.70 25.20 7.89
C GLU A 68 -5.21 24.96 9.32
N PRO A 69 -6.53 25.06 9.56
CA PRO A 69 -7.11 24.93 10.89
C PRO A 69 -6.99 23.50 11.45
N VAL A 70 -7.09 23.39 12.78
CA VAL A 70 -7.11 22.09 13.50
C VAL A 70 -8.28 21.24 13.00
N GLY A 71 -8.03 19.94 12.82
CA GLY A 71 -8.98 19.00 12.23
C GLY A 71 -8.87 18.87 10.71
N THR A 72 -8.13 19.76 10.03
CA THR A 72 -7.91 19.65 8.59
C THR A 72 -6.97 18.50 8.26
N VAL A 73 -7.28 17.80 7.17
CA VAL A 73 -6.44 16.74 6.61
C VAL A 73 -5.62 17.30 5.45
N VAL A 74 -4.30 17.27 5.59
CA VAL A 74 -3.36 17.65 4.53
C VAL A 74 -2.74 16.39 3.93
N VAL A 75 -2.89 16.19 2.63
CA VAL A 75 -2.33 15.04 1.92
C VAL A 75 -1.12 15.49 1.10
N ASP A 76 0.05 14.94 1.43
CA ASP A 76 1.28 15.12 0.67
C ASP A 76 1.49 13.89 -0.23
N THR A 77 1.09 14.03 -1.49
CA THR A 77 1.20 12.95 -2.48
C THR A 77 2.63 12.68 -2.92
N ARG A 78 3.56 13.63 -2.74
CA ARG A 78 4.98 13.44 -3.09
C ARG A 78 5.69 12.55 -2.07
N HIS A 79 5.42 12.80 -0.80
CA HIS A 79 6.03 12.05 0.30
C HIS A 79 5.19 10.86 0.78
N HIS A 80 3.99 10.67 0.23
CA HIS A 80 3.07 9.59 0.57
C HIS A 80 2.63 9.62 2.04
N PHE A 81 2.38 10.83 2.55
CA PHE A 81 1.92 11.04 3.92
C PHE A 81 0.61 11.84 3.96
N LEU A 82 -0.20 11.50 4.94
CA LEU A 82 -1.39 12.25 5.32
C LEU A 82 -1.17 12.79 6.72
N TYR A 83 -1.50 14.07 6.92
CA TYR A 83 -1.36 14.78 8.18
C TYR A 83 -2.73 15.26 8.65
N VAL A 84 -3.16 14.79 9.81
CA VAL A 84 -4.34 15.33 10.51
C VAL A 84 -3.84 16.40 11.47
N ILE A 85 -4.19 17.66 11.20
CA ILE A 85 -3.70 18.78 11.99
C ILE A 85 -4.32 18.75 13.38
N MET A 86 -3.45 18.84 14.38
CA MET A 86 -3.80 18.91 15.79
C MET A 86 -3.39 20.25 16.38
N GLU A 87 -3.78 20.47 17.62
CA GLU A 87 -3.33 21.59 18.42
C GLU A 87 -1.81 21.55 18.68
N ASN A 88 -1.28 22.61 19.30
CA ASN A 88 0.12 22.69 19.73
C ASN A 88 1.16 22.52 18.61
N LYS A 89 0.82 22.89 17.37
CA LYS A 89 1.70 22.77 16.20
C LYS A 89 2.15 21.33 15.96
N THR A 90 1.21 20.40 16.12
CA THR A 90 1.41 18.97 15.88
C THR A 90 0.42 18.44 14.86
N ALA A 91 0.74 17.28 14.29
CA ALA A 91 -0.19 16.54 13.43
C ALA A 91 -0.01 15.04 13.65
N ILE A 92 -1.09 14.29 13.41
CA ILE A 92 -1.00 12.84 13.28
C ILE A 92 -0.63 12.52 11.85
N ARG A 93 0.55 11.92 11.66
CA ARG A 93 1.05 11.46 10.37
C ARG A 93 0.67 10.01 10.12
N TYR A 94 0.15 9.73 8.93
CA TYR A 94 -0.17 8.40 8.42
C TYR A 94 0.57 8.16 7.10
N GLY A 95 1.14 6.96 6.93
CA GLY A 95 1.59 6.50 5.62
C GLY A 95 0.38 6.17 4.73
N VAL A 96 0.36 6.68 3.51
CA VAL A 96 -0.76 6.47 2.56
C VAL A 96 -0.24 6.03 1.19
N GLY A 97 -0.95 5.10 0.57
CA GLY A 97 -0.72 4.75 -0.84
C GLY A 97 -1.52 5.70 -1.74
N VAL A 98 -0.86 6.34 -2.71
CA VAL A 98 -1.52 7.23 -3.68
C VAL A 98 -1.67 6.49 -5.01
N GLY A 99 -2.91 6.32 -5.46
CA GLY A 99 -3.21 5.73 -6.76
C GLY A 99 -2.88 6.68 -7.92
N LYS A 100 -2.85 6.16 -9.15
CA LYS A 100 -2.51 6.95 -10.37
C LYS A 100 -3.38 8.21 -10.52
N ASP A 101 -4.67 8.12 -10.22
CA ASP A 101 -5.59 9.25 -10.34
C ASP A 101 -5.39 10.29 -9.23
N GLY A 102 -4.90 9.87 -8.07
CA GLY A 102 -4.56 10.77 -6.96
C GLY A 102 -3.42 11.74 -7.29
N PHE A 103 -2.58 11.42 -8.28
CA PHE A 103 -1.55 12.35 -8.77
C PHE A 103 -2.09 13.42 -9.73
N LYS A 104 -3.27 13.21 -10.30
CA LYS A 104 -3.89 14.16 -11.25
C LYS A 104 -4.66 15.27 -10.53
N TRP A 105 -5.06 15.03 -9.29
CA TRP A 105 -5.89 15.94 -8.53
C TRP A 105 -5.08 16.71 -7.49
N TYR A 106 -5.38 18.00 -7.37
CA TYR A 106 -4.90 18.87 -6.32
C TYR A 106 -5.98 19.91 -6.00
N GLY A 107 -6.11 20.28 -4.73
CA GLY A 107 -7.10 21.28 -4.32
C GLY A 107 -7.51 21.14 -2.87
N ARG A 108 -8.58 21.86 -2.51
CA ARG A 108 -9.29 21.70 -1.24
C ARG A 108 -10.61 21.00 -1.49
N ALA A 109 -11.02 20.17 -0.55
CA ALA A 109 -12.31 19.50 -0.54
C ALA A 109 -12.89 19.57 0.88
N THR A 110 -14.20 19.71 0.96
CA THR A 110 -14.97 19.64 2.21
C THR A 110 -15.83 18.39 2.16
N ILE A 111 -15.95 17.70 3.29
CA ILE A 111 -16.87 16.57 3.45
C ILE A 111 -18.09 17.10 4.20
N ASP A 112 -19.27 16.90 3.62
CA ASP A 112 -20.58 17.29 4.19
C ASP A 112 -21.23 16.12 4.95
#